data_AF-R6PNX9-F1
#
_entry.id   AF-R6PNX9-F1
#
_cell.length_a   1.000
_cell.length_b   1.000
_cell.length_c   1.000
_cell.angle_alpha   90.00
_cell.angle_beta   90.00
_cell.angle_gamma   90.00
#
_symmetry.space_group_name_H-M   'P 1'
#
loop_
_entity.id
_entity.type
_entity.pdbx_description
1 polymer ?
#
loop_
_entity_poly.entity_id
_entity_poly.type
_entity_poly.pdbx_seq_one_letter_code
_entity_poly.pdbx_strand_id
1 'polypeptide(L)'
;MTVFCCSETDCNCEVIERILQLSSKAALWISSESREMFDNYPSDHLNISDEYMSEAAKDDFCFTTSIDDICKHEDRIEMVILYRYKGEADYSENLRNRFLIKSDSFESGRRELIKEEFFVRR
;
A
#
# COMPACT_ATOMS: atom_id res chain seq x y z
N MET A 1 -1.61 0.14 -12.22
CA MET A 1 -1.63 -0.65 -10.97
C MET A 1 -2.05 0.23 -9.82
N THR A 2 -2.55 -0.35 -8.74
CA THR A 2 -2.78 0.34 -7.46
C THR A 2 -1.71 -0.07 -6.45
N VAL A 3 -1.18 0.86 -5.66
CA VAL A 3 -0.13 0.57 -4.68
C VAL A 3 -0.62 0.87 -3.27
N PHE A 4 -0.57 -0.12 -2.39
CA PHE A 4 -0.70 0.06 -0.95
C PHE A 4 0.66 0.44 -0.37
N CYS A 5 0.69 1.51 0.41
CA CYS A 5 1.88 1.95 1.14
C CYS A 5 1.59 1.99 2.63
N CYS A 6 2.46 1.40 3.45
CA CYS A 6 2.38 1.44 4.91
C CYS A 6 3.71 1.99 5.45
N SER A 7 3.69 3.04 6.26
CA SER A 7 4.92 3.72 6.72
C SER A 7 5.78 2.92 7.69
N GLU A 8 5.23 1.87 8.33
CA GLU A 8 5.95 1.01 9.25
C GLU A 8 6.21 -0.39 8.67
N THR A 9 7.31 -0.98 9.11
CA THR A 9 7.65 -2.39 8.82
C THR A 9 6.87 -3.38 9.68
N ASP A 10 6.06 -2.91 10.62
CA ASP A 10 5.21 -3.72 11.49
C ASP A 10 3.74 -3.34 11.24
N CYS A 11 3.24 -3.64 10.04
CA CYS A 11 1.86 -3.32 9.68
C CYS A 11 0.90 -4.20 10.50
N ASN A 12 -0.02 -3.54 11.22
CA ASN A 12 -1.02 -4.16 12.06
C ASN A 12 -1.90 -5.13 11.25
N CYS A 13 -2.35 -6.22 11.89
CA CYS A 13 -3.25 -7.22 11.31
C CYS A 13 -4.45 -6.59 10.58
N GLU A 14 -5.01 -5.51 11.10
CA GLU A 14 -6.16 -4.84 10.48
C GLU A 14 -5.83 -4.19 9.13
N VAL A 15 -4.61 -3.66 8.95
CA VAL A 15 -4.16 -3.08 7.67
C VAL A 15 -3.94 -4.19 6.65
N ILE A 16 -3.32 -5.29 7.05
CA ILE A 16 -3.09 -6.45 6.16
C ILE A 16 -4.43 -7.05 5.72
N GLU A 17 -5.37 -7.27 6.64
CA GLU A 17 -6.72 -7.74 6.32
C GLU A 17 -7.44 -6.81 5.34
N ARG A 18 -7.33 -5.49 5.56
CA ARG A 18 -7.90 -4.48 4.67
C ARG A 18 -7.29 -4.53 3.27
N ILE A 19 -5.97 -4.63 3.16
CA ILE A 19 -5.24 -4.76 1.89
C ILE A 19 -5.68 -6.02 1.14
N LEU A 20 -5.76 -7.16 1.81
CA LEU A 20 -6.19 -8.42 1.22
C LEU A 20 -7.65 -8.36 0.74
N GLN A 21 -8.53 -7.74 1.52
CA GLN A 21 -9.91 -7.53 1.12
C GLN A 21 -10.02 -6.67 -0.15
N LEU A 22 -9.31 -5.54 -0.21
CA LEU A 22 -9.33 -4.62 -1.34
C LEU A 22 -8.70 -5.22 -2.60
N SER A 23 -7.66 -6.04 -2.44
CA SER A 23 -6.94 -6.70 -3.55
C SER A 23 -7.56 -8.01 -4.01
N SER A 24 -8.56 -8.55 -3.31
CA SER A 24 -9.13 -9.91 -3.52
C SER A 24 -9.57 -10.29 -4.94
N LYS A 25 -9.64 -9.34 -5.88
CA LYS A 25 -10.06 -9.56 -7.28
C LYS A 25 -8.92 -9.52 -8.30
N ALA A 26 -7.69 -9.21 -7.89
CA ALA A 26 -6.52 -9.19 -8.76
C ALA A 26 -5.26 -9.63 -7.99
N ALA A 27 -4.12 -9.75 -8.66
CA ALA A 27 -2.90 -10.16 -7.98
C ALA A 27 -2.41 -9.06 -7.02
N LEU A 28 -1.99 -9.47 -5.82
CA LEU A 28 -1.27 -8.62 -4.87
C LEU A 28 0.21 -9.00 -4.91
N TRP A 29 1.04 -8.11 -5.44
CA TRP A 29 2.47 -8.29 -5.56
C TRP A 29 3.20 -7.64 -4.38
N ILE A 30 4.07 -8.41 -3.72
CA ILE A 30 4.83 -7.97 -2.55
C ILE A 30 6.31 -8.33 -2.71
N SER A 31 7.19 -7.56 -2.05
CA SER A 31 8.62 -7.89 -2.00
C SER A 31 8.88 -9.05 -1.03
N SER A 32 10.01 -9.73 -1.16
CA SER A 32 10.43 -10.76 -0.21
C SER A 32 10.56 -10.22 1.22
N GLU A 33 10.94 -8.94 1.37
CA GLU A 33 11.08 -8.25 2.66
C GLU A 33 9.74 -8.09 3.38
N SER A 34 8.67 -7.81 2.64
CA SER A 34 7.33 -7.63 3.22
C SER A 34 6.57 -8.93 3.44
N ARG A 35 7.11 -10.08 2.99
CA ARG A 35 6.46 -11.39 3.05
C ARG A 35 5.98 -11.75 4.46
N GLU A 36 6.82 -11.56 5.46
CA GLU A 36 6.54 -11.99 6.84
C GLU A 36 5.26 -11.34 7.39
N MET A 37 4.89 -10.14 6.91
CA MET A 37 3.64 -9.47 7.29
C MET A 37 2.38 -10.22 6.81
N PHE A 38 2.52 -11.04 5.77
CA PHE A 38 1.43 -11.79 5.14
C PHE A 38 1.44 -13.28 5.48
N ASP A 39 2.44 -13.80 6.20
CA ASP A 39 2.57 -15.24 6.47
C ASP A 39 1.37 -15.82 7.26
N ASN A 40 0.71 -15.01 8.08
CA ASN A 40 -0.50 -15.41 8.82
C ASN A 40 -1.80 -15.29 8.00
N TYR A 41 -1.70 -14.82 6.76
CA TYR A 41 -2.83 -14.51 5.88
C TYR A 41 -2.68 -15.22 4.52
N PRO A 42 -2.82 -16.56 4.47
CA PRO A 42 -2.69 -17.31 3.24
C PRO A 42 -3.74 -16.82 2.23
N SER A 43 -3.27 -16.42 1.04
CA SER A 43 -4.11 -15.91 -0.02
C SER A 43 -3.61 -16.36 -1.39
N ASP A 44 -4.50 -16.93 -2.20
CA ASP A 44 -4.14 -17.50 -3.51
C ASP A 44 -3.75 -16.44 -4.55
N HIS A 45 -4.07 -15.16 -4.29
CA HIS A 45 -3.73 -14.03 -5.16
C HIS A 45 -2.45 -13.29 -4.76
N LEU A 46 -1.70 -13.80 -3.78
CA LEU A 46 -0.45 -13.20 -3.31
C LEU A 46 0.73 -13.70 -4.16
N ASN A 47 1.47 -12.76 -4.77
CA ASN A 47 2.69 -13.03 -5.52
C ASN A 47 3.88 -12.36 -4.84
N ILE A 48 4.98 -13.10 -4.69
CA ILE A 48 6.21 -12.61 -4.04
C ILE A 48 7.29 -12.46 -5.11
N SER A 49 7.82 -11.25 -5.26
CA SER A 49 8.88 -10.93 -6.21
C SER A 49 9.61 -9.66 -5.78
N ASP A 50 10.93 -9.61 -5.90
CA ASP A 50 11.66 -8.37 -5.63
C ASP A 50 11.50 -7.34 -6.78
N GLU A 51 11.01 -7.80 -7.94
CA GLU A 51 10.60 -6.98 -9.08
C GLU A 51 9.07 -6.74 -9.10
N TYR A 52 8.40 -6.85 -7.95
CA TYR A 52 6.94 -6.78 -7.80
C TYR A 52 6.26 -5.62 -8.54
N MET A 53 6.78 -4.40 -8.46
CA MET A 53 6.21 -3.25 -9.20
C MET A 53 6.47 -3.32 -10.71
N SER A 54 7.55 -3.97 -11.12
CA SER A 54 7.87 -4.20 -12.52
C SER A 54 6.96 -5.26 -13.15
N GLU A 55 6.59 -6.28 -12.38
CA GLU A 55 5.78 -7.41 -12.83
C GLU A 55 4.28 -7.14 -12.78
N ALA A 56 3.82 -6.30 -11.85
CA ALA A 56 2.41 -5.98 -11.68
C ALA A 56 1.77 -5.37 -12.94
N ALA A 57 0.65 -5.96 -13.35
CA ALA A 57 -0.16 -5.48 -14.47
C ALA A 57 -0.97 -4.23 -14.08
N LYS A 58 -1.69 -3.67 -15.06
CA LYS A 58 -2.46 -2.43 -14.88
C LYS A 58 -3.50 -2.55 -13.76
N ASP A 59 -4.21 -3.67 -13.67
CA ASP A 59 -5.30 -3.88 -12.72
C ASP A 59 -4.85 -4.60 -11.43
N ASP A 60 -3.55 -4.90 -11.33
CA ASP A 60 -2.96 -5.54 -10.16
C ASP A 60 -2.68 -4.53 -9.03
N PHE A 61 -2.40 -5.10 -7.87
CA PHE A 61 -2.02 -4.39 -6.66
C PHE A 61 -0.57 -4.65 -6.30
N CYS A 62 0.10 -3.67 -5.71
CA CYS A 62 1.39 -3.84 -5.06
C CYS A 62 1.32 -3.41 -3.59
N PHE A 63 2.16 -3.99 -2.74
CA PHE A 63 2.41 -3.50 -1.39
C PHE A 63 3.87 -3.05 -1.26
N THR A 64 4.10 -1.91 -0.60
CA THR A 64 5.43 -1.43 -0.25
C THR A 64 5.41 -0.66 1.06
N THR A 65 6.56 -0.60 1.74
CA THR A 65 6.79 0.32 2.85
C THR A 65 7.65 1.53 2.44
N SER A 66 8.00 1.62 1.15
CA SER A 66 8.94 2.60 0.61
C SER A 66 8.26 3.58 -0.33
N ILE A 67 8.23 4.87 0.06
CA ILE A 67 7.79 5.96 -0.82
C ILE A 67 8.73 6.11 -2.03
N ASP A 68 10.00 5.75 -1.88
CA ASP A 68 10.97 5.83 -2.98
C ASP A 68 10.64 4.85 -4.10
N ASP A 69 10.13 3.65 -3.76
CA ASP A 69 9.72 2.66 -4.76
C ASP A 69 8.50 3.14 -5.57
N ILE A 70 7.56 3.81 -4.91
CA ILE A 70 6.44 4.50 -5.57
C ILE A 70 6.96 5.56 -6.53
N CYS A 71 7.93 6.37 -6.11
CA CYS A 71 8.50 7.43 -6.95
C CYS A 71 9.24 6.89 -8.18
N LYS A 72 9.92 5.74 -8.07
CA LYS A 72 10.60 5.07 -9.21
C LYS A 72 9.62 4.55 -10.26
N HIS A 73 8.40 4.19 -9.86
CA HIS A 73 7.41 3.55 -10.71
C HIS A 73 6.17 4.40 -10.98
N GLU A 74 6.20 5.71 -10.66
CA GLU A 74 5.07 6.63 -10.76
C GLU A 74 4.30 6.51 -12.08
N ASP A 75 5.01 6.36 -13.20
CA ASP A 75 4.41 6.27 -14.53
C ASP A 75 3.47 5.08 -14.75
N ARG A 76 3.50 4.08 -13.87
CA ARG A 76 2.66 2.88 -13.94
C ARG A 76 1.57 2.85 -12.86
N ILE A 77 1.62 3.78 -11.92
CA ILE A 77 0.75 3.82 -10.76
C ILE A 77 -0.45 4.71 -11.06
N GLU A 78 -1.65 4.13 -10.93
CA GLU A 78 -2.90 4.87 -11.12
C GLU A 78 -3.42 5.41 -9.79
N MET A 79 -3.16 4.69 -8.70
CA MET A 79 -3.57 5.05 -7.35
C MET A 79 -2.55 4.55 -6.32
N VAL A 80 -2.31 5.35 -5.29
CA VAL A 80 -1.63 4.95 -4.06
C VAL A 80 -2.63 5.05 -2.91
N ILE A 81 -2.69 4.03 -2.07
CA ILE A 81 -3.46 4.00 -0.82
C ILE A 81 -2.44 3.95 0.31
N LEU A 82 -2.25 5.08 0.98
CA LEU A 82 -1.29 5.24 2.06
C LEU A 82 -1.98 5.01 3.41
N TYR A 83 -1.49 4.05 4.18
CA TYR A 83 -1.83 3.84 5.58
C TYR A 83 -0.76 4.48 6.46
N ARG A 84 -1.18 5.27 7.45
CA ARG A 84 -0.29 5.95 8.39
C ARG A 84 -0.87 5.97 9.79
N TYR A 85 -0.06 5.70 10.80
CA TYR A 85 -0.48 5.80 12.19
C TYR A 85 -0.47 7.24 12.70
N LYS A 86 -1.42 7.55 13.56
CA LYS A 86 -1.49 8.87 14.21
C LYS A 86 -0.25 9.11 15.07
N GLY A 87 0.46 10.18 14.75
CA GLY A 87 1.70 10.56 15.42
C GLY A 87 2.94 10.34 14.54
N GLU A 88 2.82 9.58 13.46
CA GLU A 88 3.87 9.48 12.46
C GLU A 88 4.01 10.78 11.66
N ALA A 89 5.25 11.11 11.36
CA ALA A 89 5.58 12.24 10.51
C ALA A 89 4.93 12.08 9.12
N ASP A 90 4.45 13.21 8.59
CA ASP A 90 3.80 13.23 7.27
C ASP A 90 4.86 13.32 6.17
N TYR A 91 5.22 12.17 5.60
CA TYR A 91 6.14 12.10 4.45
C TYR A 91 5.42 12.07 3.10
N SER A 92 4.10 12.31 3.09
CA SER A 92 3.31 12.23 1.85
C SER A 92 3.57 13.40 0.89
N GLU A 93 4.35 14.41 1.25
CA GLU A 93 4.62 15.59 0.42
C GLU A 93 5.15 15.22 -0.98
N ASN A 94 6.05 14.23 -1.06
CA ASN A 94 6.54 13.69 -2.34
C ASN A 94 5.41 13.12 -3.21
N LEU A 95 4.41 12.47 -2.59
CA LEU A 95 3.24 11.95 -3.28
C LEU A 95 2.28 13.07 -3.69
N ARG A 96 2.11 14.12 -2.88
CA ARG A 96 1.21 15.26 -3.19
C ARG A 96 1.66 16.06 -4.42
N ASN A 97 2.96 16.10 -4.67
CA ASN A 97 3.52 16.77 -5.84
C ASN A 97 3.26 15.99 -7.14
N ARG A 98 3.07 14.68 -7.04
CA ARG A 98 2.97 13.71 -8.15
C ARG A 98 1.53 13.28 -8.45
N PHE A 99 0.73 13.10 -7.40
CA PHE A 99 -0.63 12.59 -7.43
C PHE A 99 -1.64 13.62 -6.89
N LEU A 100 -2.91 13.49 -7.27
CA LEU A 100 -4.06 14.21 -6.68
C LEU A 100 -4.54 13.49 -5.43
N ILE A 101 -4.78 14.23 -4.36
CA ILE A 101 -5.27 13.64 -3.10
C ILE A 101 -6.80 13.56 -3.13
N LYS A 102 -7.35 12.38 -2.86
CA LYS A 102 -8.69 12.19 -2.32
C LYS A 102 -8.54 11.58 -0.92
N SER A 103 -8.67 12.39 0.13
CA SER A 103 -8.51 11.89 1.50
C SER A 103 -9.84 11.44 2.07
N ASP A 104 -9.89 10.26 2.67
CA ASP A 104 -10.95 9.83 3.57
C ASP A 104 -10.31 9.15 4.78
N SER A 105 -10.63 9.57 6.01
CA SER A 105 -9.98 9.05 7.22
C SER A 105 -10.91 8.05 7.91
N PHE A 106 -10.46 6.83 8.15
CA PHE A 106 -11.21 5.81 8.88
C PHE A 106 -10.66 5.62 10.29
N GLU A 107 -11.53 5.40 11.29
CA GLU A 107 -11.10 5.02 12.64
C GLU A 107 -11.07 3.49 12.77
N SER A 108 -9.86 2.92 12.87
CA SER A 108 -9.70 1.52 13.30
C SER A 108 -10.07 1.39 14.79
N GLY A 109 -10.78 0.33 15.13
CA GLY A 109 -11.43 0.12 16.44
C GLY A 109 -10.48 -0.17 17.62
N ARG A 110 -9.16 -0.16 17.44
CA ARG A 110 -8.18 -0.40 18.52
C ARG A 110 -7.13 0.70 18.58
N ARG A 111 -7.22 1.57 19.61
CA ARG A 111 -6.22 2.47 20.25
C ARG A 111 -5.20 3.28 19.41
N GLU A 112 -5.00 2.98 18.14
CA GLU A 112 -4.08 3.61 17.20
C GLU A 112 -4.91 4.03 15.99
N LEU A 113 -5.05 5.34 15.80
CA LEU A 113 -5.81 5.89 14.69
C LEU A 113 -4.97 5.73 13.41
N ILE A 114 -5.42 4.89 12.48
CA ILE A 114 -4.77 4.70 11.18
C ILE A 114 -5.47 5.59 10.17
N LYS A 115 -4.73 6.51 9.55
CA LYS A 115 -5.21 7.35 8.45
C LYS A 115 -5.00 6.61 7.14
N GLU A 116 -6.06 6.42 6.38
CA GLU A 116 -6.03 5.97 4.98
C GLU A 116 -6.04 7.22 4.09
N GLU A 117 -5.13 7.34 3.13
CA GLU A 117 -5.06 8.49 2.21
C GLU A 117 -4.96 7.98 0.77
N PHE A 118 -5.90 8.38 -0.09
CA PHE A 118 -5.90 7.97 -1.49
C PHE A 118 -5.24 9.06 -2.33
N PHE A 119 -4.24 8.68 -3.10
CA PHE A 119 -3.55 9.52 -4.07
C PHE A 119 -3.82 8.94 -5.45
N VAL A 120 -4.42 9.70 -6.35
CA VAL A 120 -4.79 9.26 -7.69
C VAL A 120 -3.93 9.98 -8.70
N ARG A 121 -3.51 9.31 -9.78
CA ARG A 121 -2.71 9.94 -10.83
C ARG A 121 -3.44 11.17 -11.40
N ARG A 122 -2.66 12.23 -11.67
CA ARG A 122 -3.12 13.47 -12.32
C ARG A 122 -3.54 13.24 -13.77
#